data_AF-A0A3M7BWB5-F1
#
_entry.id   AF-A0A3M7BWB5-F1
#
_cell.length_a   1.000
_cell.length_b   1.000
_cell.length_c   1.000
_cell.angle_alpha   90.00
_cell.angle_beta   90.00
_cell.angle_gamma   90.00
#
_symmetry.space_group_name_H-M   'P 1'
#
loop_
_entity.id
_entity.type
_entity.pdbx_description
1 polymer ?
#
loop_
_entity_poly.entity_id
_entity_poly.type
_entity_poly.pdbx_seq_one_letter_code
_entity_poly.pdbx_strand_id
1 'polypeptide(L)'
;MTAIATECKRTRHHPEWSNVYNRTQILWTTHSPAGLSRRDTQMARFCDAVAREMGEVVEEEGSEGGGDCCGGVGGGKGEGKKEG
;
A
#
# COMPACT_ATOMS: atom_id res chain seq x y z
N MET A 1 12.93 0.91 -16.04
CA MET A 1 13.86 1.08 -14.89
C MET A 1 14.32 2.53 -14.67
N THR A 2 14.66 3.30 -15.72
CA THR A 2 15.13 4.70 -15.63
C THR A 2 14.17 5.65 -14.91
N ALA A 3 12.86 5.56 -15.14
CA ALA A 3 11.87 6.41 -14.47
C ALA A 3 11.92 6.25 -12.93
N ILE A 4 12.01 5.00 -12.45
CA ILE A 4 12.13 4.67 -11.02
C ILE A 4 13.44 5.25 -10.46
N ALA A 5 14.56 5.10 -11.17
CA ALA A 5 15.85 5.65 -10.73
C ALA A 5 15.82 7.19 -10.56
N THR A 6 15.18 7.91 -11.49
CA THR A 6 15.02 9.36 -11.40
C THR A 6 14.19 9.76 -10.18
N GLU A 7 13.11 9.02 -9.91
CA GLU A 7 12.26 9.26 -8.76
C GLU A 7 12.97 8.98 -7.43
N CYS A 8 13.74 7.88 -7.33
CA CYS A 8 14.57 7.59 -6.15
C CYS A 8 15.52 8.74 -5.81
N LYS A 9 16.14 9.34 -6.84
CA LYS A 9 17.03 10.49 -6.67
C LYS A 9 16.27 11.72 -6.15
N ARG A 10 15.03 11.94 -6.62
CA ARG A 10 14.17 13.05 -6.21
C ARG A 10 13.69 12.90 -4.76
N THR A 11 13.26 11.71 -4.37
CA THR A 11 12.75 11.40 -3.02
C THR A 11 13.85 11.13 -2.00
N ARG A 12 15.10 10.95 -2.46
CA ARG A 12 16.25 10.52 -1.67
C ARG A 12 15.96 9.21 -0.93
N HIS A 13 15.28 8.29 -1.60
CA HIS A 13 14.92 6.96 -1.08
C HIS A 13 15.30 5.92 -2.12
N HIS A 14 16.23 5.03 -1.78
CA HIS A 14 16.79 4.06 -2.72
C HIS A 14 16.31 2.66 -2.34
N PRO A 15 15.82 1.86 -3.31
CA PRO A 15 15.46 0.48 -3.07
C PRO A 15 16.70 -0.41 -3.13
N GLU A 16 16.54 -1.63 -2.61
CA GLU A 16 17.32 -2.77 -3.05
C GLU A 16 16.59 -3.40 -4.24
N TRP A 17 17.27 -3.68 -5.34
CA TRP A 17 16.63 -4.33 -6.49
C TRP A 17 17.56 -5.30 -7.20
N SER A 18 16.96 -6.26 -7.91
CA SER A 18 17.67 -7.17 -8.80
C SER A 18 16.96 -7.17 -10.16
N ASN A 19 17.72 -7.20 -11.25
CA ASN A 19 17.16 -7.27 -12.59
C ASN A 19 17.76 -8.46 -13.34
N VAL A 20 16.89 -9.33 -13.85
CA VAL A 20 17.24 -10.50 -14.66
C VAL A 20 16.49 -10.37 -15.98
N TYR A 21 17.21 -9.92 -17.01
CA TYR A 21 16.68 -9.61 -18.34
C TYR A 21 15.47 -8.66 -18.30
N ASN A 22 14.27 -9.23 -18.40
CA ASN A 22 12.99 -8.52 -18.44
C ASN A 22 12.28 -8.47 -17.08
N ARG A 23 12.84 -9.08 -16.03
CA ARG A 23 12.23 -9.10 -14.70
C ARG A 23 13.05 -8.29 -13.71
N THR A 24 12.48 -7.20 -13.22
CA THR A 24 13.04 -6.40 -12.13
C THR A 24 12.28 -6.69 -10.83
N GLN A 25 12.97 -7.16 -9.79
CA GLN A 25 12.45 -7.30 -8.43
C GLN A 25 12.93 -6.12 -7.60
N ILE A 26 12.02 -5.48 -6.87
CA ILE A 26 12.31 -4.29 -6.07
C ILE A 26 11.87 -4.54 -4.63
N LEU A 27 12.79 -4.31 -3.70
CA LEU A 27 12.61 -4.38 -2.26
C LEU A 27 12.76 -2.97 -1.66
N TRP A 28 11.68 -2.50 -1.05
CA TRP A 28 11.66 -1.21 -0.35
C TRP A 28 11.81 -1.42 1.15
N THR A 29 12.84 -0.81 1.72
CA THR A 29 13.07 -0.76 3.15
C THR A 29 13.59 0.62 3.53
N THR A 30 13.29 1.06 4.74
CA THR A 30 13.83 2.28 5.31
C THR A 30 14.91 1.93 6.33
N HIS A 31 16.13 2.46 6.12
CA HIS A 31 17.25 2.26 7.06
C HIS A 31 17.04 2.99 8.38
N SER A 32 16.41 4.17 8.37
CA SER A 32 16.18 4.97 9.58
C SER A 32 14.84 5.72 9.55
N PRO A 33 13.93 5.46 10.51
CA PRO A 33 13.98 4.35 11.47
C PRO A 33 13.97 2.99 10.74
N ALA A 34 14.67 2.01 11.29
CA ALA A 34 14.75 0.68 10.68
C ALA A 34 13.35 0.07 10.53
N GLY A 35 13.02 -0.38 9.32
CA GLY A 35 11.75 -1.02 9.03
C GLY A 35 11.06 -0.43 7.81
N LEU A 36 9.73 -0.47 7.80
CA LEU A 36 8.91 0.12 6.74
C LEU A 36 8.46 1.53 7.13
N SER A 37 8.52 2.43 6.16
CA SER A 37 8.03 3.80 6.29
C SER A 37 7.06 4.16 5.18
N ARG A 38 6.41 5.33 5.32
CA ARG A 38 5.51 5.85 4.28
C ARG A 38 6.22 6.08 2.94
N ARG A 39 7.54 6.27 2.94
CA ARG A 39 8.34 6.45 1.72
C ARG A 39 8.37 5.17 0.90
N ASP A 40 8.48 4.01 1.56
CA ASP A 40 8.45 2.70 0.91
C ASP A 40 7.12 2.51 0.17
N THR A 41 6.00 2.79 0.85
CA THR A 41 4.67 2.70 0.23
C THR A 41 4.48 3.69 -0.92
N GLN A 42 5.01 4.90 -0.80
CA GLN A 42 4.93 5.90 -1.87
C GLN A 42 5.69 5.46 -3.12
N MET A 43 6.91 4.93 -2.93
CA MET A 43 7.72 4.46 -4.03
C MET A 43 7.15 3.20 -4.68
N ALA A 44 6.58 2.27 -3.90
CA ALA A 44 5.87 1.11 -4.43
C ALA A 44 4.69 1.52 -5.34
N ARG A 45 3.85 2.47 -4.90
CA ARG A 45 2.75 3.00 -5.72
C ARG A 45 3.23 3.69 -7.00
N PHE A 46 4.38 4.37 -6.94
CA PHE A 46 5.00 4.95 -8.12
C PHE A 46 5.44 3.87 -9.11
N CYS A 47 6.03 2.77 -8.63
CA CYS A 47 6.37 1.62 -9.47
C CYS A 47 5.11 1.04 -10.14
N ASP A 48 4.00 0.89 -9.42
CA ASP A 48 2.74 0.38 -9.98
C ASP A 48 2.20 1.31 -11.09
N ALA A 49 2.25 2.62 -10.88
CA ALA A 49 1.82 3.61 -11.88
C ALA A 49 2.68 3.54 -13.15
N VAL A 50 4.00 3.52 -13.00
CA VAL A 50 4.93 3.38 -14.13
C VAL A 50 4.72 2.05 -14.85
N ALA A 51 4.49 0.95 -14.12
CA ALA A 51 4.25 -0.35 -14.73
C ALA A 51 2.96 -0.36 -15.57
N ARG A 52 1.90 0.32 -15.10
CA ARG A 52 0.65 0.52 -15.87
C ARG A 52 0.87 1.35 -17.13
N GLU A 53 1.57 2.48 -17.01
CA GLU A 53 1.90 3.35 -18.16
C GLU A 53 2.73 2.61 -19.23
N MET A 54 3.61 1.71 -18.80
CA MET A 54 4.45 0.91 -19.68
C MET A 54 3.76 -0.35 -20.21
N GLY A 55 2.56 -0.69 -19.72
CA GLY A 55 1.78 -1.85 -20.16
C GLY A 55 2.29 -3.20 -19.65
N GLU A 56 3.09 -3.23 -18.57
CA GLU A 56 3.62 -4.46 -17.96
C GLU A 56 2.61 -5.15 -17.03
N VAL A 57 1.57 -4.43 -16.59
CA VAL A 57 0.51 -4.98 -15.74
C VAL A 57 -0.75 -5.13 -16.58
N VAL A 58 -1.20 -6.39 -16.74
CA VAL A 58 -2.52 -6.70 -17.28
C VAL A 58 -3.50 -6.55 -16.13
N GLU A 59 -4.49 -5.66 -16.28
CA GLU A 59 -5.56 -5.54 -15.29
C GLU A 59 -6.41 -6.82 -15.32
N GLU A 60 -6.34 -7.61 -14.26
CA GLU A 60 -7.44 -8.53 -13.94
C GLU A 60 -8.58 -7.65 -13.42
N GLU A 61 -9.50 -7.30 -14.31
CA GLU A 61 -10.73 -6.62 -13.93
C GLU A 61 -11.53 -7.53 -12.98
N GLY A 62 -11.69 -7.10 -11.72
CA GLY A 62 -12.69 -7.65 -10.81
C GLY A 62 -12.15 -8.16 -9.47
N SER A 63 -12.06 -7.27 -8.50
CA SER A 63 -12.41 -7.59 -7.12
C SER A 63 -12.89 -6.33 -6.40
N GLU A 64 -14.04 -5.83 -6.83
CA GLU A 64 -14.96 -5.16 -5.92
C GLU A 64 -15.80 -6.26 -5.23
N GLY A 65 -15.60 -6.41 -3.93
CA GLY A 65 -16.41 -7.26 -3.05
C GLY A 65 -15.88 -7.12 -1.62
N GLY A 66 -16.43 -6.22 -0.81
CA GLY A 66 -17.52 -6.55 0.13
C GLY A 66 -16.94 -6.94 1.50
N GLY A 67 -17.28 -6.34 2.65
CA GLY A 67 -18.21 -5.27 2.97
C GLY A 67 -17.90 -4.72 4.35
N ASP A 68 -18.36 -3.49 4.59
CA ASP A 68 -18.53 -2.92 5.91
C ASP A 68 -19.52 -3.80 6.70
N CYS A 69 -19.05 -4.46 7.77
CA CYS A 69 -19.88 -5.29 8.64
C CYS A 69 -19.70 -4.92 10.11
N CYS A 70 -19.97 -3.66 10.47
CA CYS A 70 -20.25 -3.33 11.87
C CYS A 70 -21.38 -2.31 11.98
N GLY A 71 -22.53 -2.66 11.41
CA GLY A 71 -23.82 -2.03 11.69
C GLY A 71 -24.73 -3.05 12.38
N GLY A 72 -24.93 -2.89 13.70
CA GLY A 72 -26.11 -3.42 14.39
C GLY A 72 -25.88 -4.58 15.36
N VAL A 73 -25.80 -4.25 16.65
CA VAL A 73 -26.65 -4.95 17.62
C VAL A 73 -27.36 -3.92 18.48
N GLY A 74 -28.65 -3.72 18.19
CA GLY A 74 -29.59 -3.18 19.16
C GLY A 74 -29.86 -4.27 20.19
N GLY A 75 -29.82 -3.90 21.46
CA GLY A 75 -30.13 -4.78 22.59
C GLY A 75 -30.36 -3.94 23.82
N GLY A 76 -31.56 -3.40 23.97
CA GLY A 76 -31.97 -2.67 25.15
C GLY A 76 -31.99 -3.57 26.39
N LYS A 77 -31.51 -3.04 27.49
CA LYS A 77 -31.94 -3.42 28.84
C LYS A 77 -32.00 -2.16 29.67
N GLY A 78 -33.22 -1.72 29.95
CA GLY A 78 -33.45 -0.77 31.02
C GLY A 78 -33.30 -1.46 32.36
N GLU A 79 -32.86 -0.70 33.36
CA GLU A 79 -33.28 -0.89 34.74
C GLU A 79 -33.03 0.41 35.50
N GLY A 80 -34.11 1.02 35.98
CA GLY A 80 -34.08 2.19 36.81
C GLY A 80 -33.75 1.81 38.25
N LYS A 81 -32.94 2.64 38.90
CA LYS A 81 -32.91 2.74 40.36
C LYS A 81 -32.78 4.22 40.72
N LYS A 82 -33.92 4.85 41.01
CA LYS A 82 -33.98 6.08 41.80
C LYS A 82 -33.97 5.64 43.25
N GLU A 83 -32.89 5.93 43.96
CA GLU A 83 -32.88 5.94 45.42
C GLU A 83 -33.02 7.39 45.85
N GLY A 84 -34.04 7.65 46.67
CA GLY A 84 -34.14 8.84 47.51
C GLY A 84 -33.62 8.54 48.90
#